data_AF-A0A1W9QYY0-F1
#
_entry.id   AF-A0A1W9QYY0-F1
#
_cell.length_a   1.000
_cell.length_b   1.000
_cell.length_c   1.000
_cell.angle_alpha   90.00
_cell.angle_beta   90.00
_cell.angle_gamma   90.00
#
_symmetry.space_group_name_H-M   'P 1'
#
loop_
_entity.id
_entity.type
_entity.pdbx_description
1 polymer ?
#
loop_
_entity_poly.entity_id
_entity_poly.type
_entity_poly.pdbx_seq_one_letter_code
_entity_poly.pdbx_strand_id
1 'polypeptide(L)' 'MIDFHAVMQRVKQILSLHYKKEKILDRDIADALELDPQYFAVIKRRKKIPYEAIAYFCKRYNISMNWILLEQNSPNLT' A
#
# COMPACT_ATOMS: atom_id res chain seq x y z
N MET A 1 1.17 5.87 -15.89
CA MET A 1 1.95 4.97 -14.99
C MET A 1 1.37 5.08 -13.60
N ILE A 2 1.34 3.99 -12.83
CA ILE A 2 0.87 4.01 -11.44
C ILE A 2 1.85 4.84 -10.60
N ASP A 3 1.35 5.80 -9.83
CA ASP A 3 2.19 6.65 -8.97
C ASP A 3 2.44 6.01 -7.61
N PHE A 4 3.72 5.94 -7.23
CA PHE A 4 4.15 5.35 -5.96
C PHE A 4 3.52 6.04 -4.74
N HIS A 5 3.46 7.38 -4.72
CA HIS A 5 2.97 8.10 -3.55
C HIS A 5 1.47 7.89 -3.39
N ALA A 6 0.70 7.93 -4.48
CA ALA A 6 -0.73 7.64 -4.46
C ALA A 6 -1.01 6.24 -3.91
N VAL A 7 -0.28 5.22 -4.37
CA VAL A 7 -0.39 3.85 -3.85
C VAL A 7 -0.08 3.78 -2.36
N MET A 8 1.04 4.39 -1.92
CA MET A 8 1.42 4.40 -0.51
C MET A 8 0.45 5.20 0.37
N GLN A 9 -0.21 6.23 -0.15
CA GLN A 9 -1.25 6.95 0.59
C GLN A 9 -2.48 6.07 0.85
N ARG A 10 -2.90 5.26 -0.12
CA ARG A 10 -4.01 4.31 0.09
C ARG A 10 -3.63 3.22 1.09
N VAL A 11 -2.40 2.70 1.03
CA VAL A 11 -1.87 1.78 2.07
C VAL A 11 -1.92 2.45 3.46
N LYS A 12 -1.47 3.70 3.59
CA LYS A 12 -1.55 4.46 4.84
C LYS A 12 -2.98 4.63 5.36
N GLN A 13 -3.94 4.93 4.48
CA GLN A 13 -5.34 5.10 4.87
C GLN A 13 -5.88 3.82 5.52
N ILE A 14 -5.61 2.67 4.92
CA ILE A 14 -6.02 1.37 5.46
C ILE A 14 -5.37 1.09 6.81
N LEU A 15 -4.06 1.34 6.94
CA LEU A 15 -3.35 1.14 8.21
C LEU A 15 -3.84 2.09 9.30
N SER A 16 -4.14 3.34 8.98
CA SER A 16 -4.68 4.32 9.92
C SER A 16 -6.02 3.87 10.49
N LEU A 17 -6.91 3.37 9.64
CA LEU A 17 -8.21 2.81 10.05
C LEU A 17 -8.05 1.55 10.91
N HIS A 18 -7.17 0.62 10.49
CA HIS A 18 -7.00 -0.66 11.18
C HIS A 18 -6.31 -0.52 12.54
N TYR A 19 -5.28 0.32 12.64
CA TYR A 19 -4.54 0.55 13.89
C TYR A 19 -5.13 1.65 14.78
N LYS A 20 -6.20 2.33 14.34
CA LYS A 20 -6.76 3.51 15.01
C LYS A 20 -5.68 4.54 15.35
N LYS A 21 -4.75 4.73 14.41
CA LYS A 21 -3.55 5.58 14.56
C LYS A 21 -3.61 6.72 13.56
N GLU A 22 -3.55 7.96 14.04
CA GLU A 22 -3.62 9.16 13.20
C GLU A 22 -2.43 9.29 12.25
N LYS A 23 -1.23 8.88 12.71
CA LYS A 23 0.02 9.03 11.95
C LYS A 23 0.65 7.67 11.64
N ILE A 24 0.65 7.32 10.36
CA ILE A 24 1.36 6.15 9.83
C ILE A 24 2.75 6.57 9.34
N LEU A 25 3.80 5.98 9.92
CA LEU A 25 5.20 6.21 9.57
C LEU A 25 5.64 5.27 8.43
N ASP A 26 6.76 5.58 7.79
CA ASP A 26 7.33 4.70 6.76
C ASP A 26 7.65 3.29 7.30
N ARG A 27 8.07 3.18 8.57
CA ARG A 27 8.30 1.89 9.22
C ARG A 27 7.02 1.07 9.35
N ASP A 28 5.89 1.69 9.70
CA ASP A 28 4.60 1.00 9.81
C ASP A 28 4.18 0.42 8.44
N ILE A 29 4.49 1.13 7.35
CA ILE A 29 4.23 0.66 5.97
C ILE A 29 5.17 -0.49 5.60
N ALA A 30 6.47 -0.36 5.91
CA ALA A 30 7.45 -1.41 5.66
C ALA A 30 7.04 -2.71 6.37
N ASP A 31 6.71 -2.62 7.65
CA ASP A 31 6.28 -3.75 8.47
C ASP A 31 4.98 -4.38 7.91
N ALA A 32 3.98 -3.56 7.52
CA ALA A 32 2.73 -4.06 6.96
C ALA A 32 2.86 -4.72 5.59
N LEU A 33 3.85 -4.29 4.80
CA LEU A 33 4.19 -4.85 3.49
C LEU A 33 5.23 -5.99 3.59
N GLU A 34 5.63 -6.38 4.81
CA GLU A 34 6.66 -7.40 5.05
C GLU A 34 7.99 -7.09 4.35
N LEU A 35 8.35 -5.81 4.34
CA LEU A 35 9.59 -5.30 3.78
C LEU A 35 10.53 -4.87 4.89
N ASP A 36 11.82 -5.10 4.67
CA ASP A 36 12.86 -4.47 5.47
C ASP A 36 12.76 -2.92 5.36
N PRO A 37 12.83 -2.16 6.47
CA PRO A 37 12.71 -0.70 6.44
C PRO A 37 13.75 0.02 5.56
N GLN A 38 14.99 -0.48 5.52
CA GLN A 38 16.05 0.06 4.66
C GLN A 38 15.73 -0.23 3.20
N TYR A 39 15.24 -1.43 2.88
CA TYR A 39 14.74 -1.75 1.55
C TYR A 39 13.57 -0.85 1.13
N PHE A 40 12.61 -0.60 2.02
CA PHE A 40 11.49 0.30 1.77
C PHE A 40 11.97 1.72 1.45
N ALA A 41 12.93 2.25 2.20
CA ALA A 41 13.52 3.57 1.93
C ALA A 41 14.15 3.66 0.54
N VAL A 42 14.83 2.59 0.09
CA VAL A 42 15.42 2.52 -1.25
C VAL A 42 14.35 2.54 -2.35
N ILE A 43 13.31 1.70 -2.25
CA ILE A 43 12.26 1.64 -3.28
C ILE A 43 11.40 2.91 -3.30
N LYS A 44 11.17 3.54 -2.13
CA LYS A 44 10.51 4.85 -2.02
C LYS A 44 11.26 5.93 -2.78
N ARG A 45 12.58 6.05 -2.56
CA ARG A 45 13.42 7.00 -3.31
C ARG A 45 13.38 6.76 -4.82
N ARG A 46 13.34 5.49 -5.23
CA ARG A 46 13.25 5.07 -6.65
C ARG A 46 11.82 5.11 -7.21
N LYS A 47 10.82 5.44 -6.39
CA LYS A 47 9.39 5.36 -6.74
C LYS A 47 8.99 3.99 -7.32
N LYS A 48 9.63 2.90 -6.85
CA LYS A 48 9.36 1.53 -7.29
C LYS A 48 8.21 0.95 -6.47
N ILE A 49 7.19 0.44 -7.14
CA ILE A 49 6.03 -0.19 -6.50
C ILE A 49 6.35 -1.66 -6.18
N PRO A 50 6.21 -2.10 -4.91
CA PRO A 50 6.40 -3.50 -4.53
C PRO A 50 5.10 -4.28 -4.77
N TYR A 51 4.81 -4.61 -6.04
CA TYR A 51 3.52 -5.21 -6.45
C TYR A 51 3.17 -6.49 -5.69
N GLU A 52 4.13 -7.38 -5.48
CA GLU A 52 3.91 -8.64 -4.74
C GLU A 52 3.55 -8.38 -3.27
N ALA A 53 4.29 -7.50 -2.58
CA ALA A 53 3.98 -7.12 -1.20
C ALA A 53 2.58 -6.48 -1.09
N ILE A 54 2.20 -5.65 -2.06
CA ILE A 54 0.86 -5.08 -2.13
C ILE A 54 -0.20 -6.17 -2.33
N ALA A 55 0.09 -7.24 -3.09
CA ALA A 55 -0.83 -8.36 -3.27
C ALA A 55 -1.11 -9.08 -1.96
N TYR A 56 -0.06 -9.41 -1.20
CA TYR A 56 -0.21 -10.05 0.10
C TYR A 56 -0.89 -9.14 1.12
N PHE A 57 -0.58 -7.84 1.10
CA PHE A 57 -1.29 -6.84 1.89
C PHE A 57 -2.79 -6.82 1.57
N CYS A 58 -3.15 -6.72 0.28
CA CYS A 58 -4.55 -6.72 -0.16
C CYS A 58 -5.29 -7.98 0.29
N LYS A 59 -4.65 -9.15 0.20
CA LYS A 59 -5.20 -10.42 0.70
C LYS A 59 -5.40 -10.38 2.22
N ARG A 60 -4.42 -9.90 2.99
CA ARG A 60 -4.47 -9.83 4.46
C ARG A 60 -5.59 -8.93 4.97
N TYR A 61 -5.79 -7.77 4.33
CA TYR A 61 -6.76 -6.77 4.77
C TYR A 61 -8.11 -6.86 4.03
N ASN A 62 -8.28 -7.86 3.16
CA ASN A 62 -9.47 -8.07 2.32
C ASN A 62 -9.85 -6.84 1.46
N ILE A 63 -8.87 -6.32 0.70
CA ILE A 63 -8.99 -5.11 -0.12
C ILE A 63 -8.72 -5.43 -1.59
N SER A 64 -9.44 -4.75 -2.48
CA SER A 64 -9.19 -4.84 -3.92
C SER A 64 -7.82 -4.22 -4.27
N MET A 65 -6.98 -5.01 -4.94
CA MET A 65 -5.70 -4.51 -5.46
C MET A 65 -5.92 -3.37 -6.47
N ASN A 66 -6.98 -3.42 -7.28
CA ASN A 66 -7.30 -2.35 -8.23
C ASN A 66 -7.62 -1.03 -7.53
N TRP A 67 -8.23 -1.08 -6.34
CA TRP A 67 -8.44 0.12 -5.56
C TRP A 67 -7.12 0.72 -5.07
N ILE A 68 -6.21 -0.10 -4.53
CA ILE A 68 -4.89 0.35 -4.06
C ILE A 68 -4.06 0.95 -5.21
N LEU A 69 -4.00 0.25 -6.34
CA LEU A 69 -3.16 0.62 -7.47
C LEU A 69 -3.76 1.74 -8.34
N LEU A 70 -5.09 1.73 -8.56
CA LEU A 70 -5.75 2.52 -9.59
C LEU A 70 -6.89 3.42 -9.07
N GLU A 71 -7.16 3.41 -7.75
CA GLU A 71 -8.33 4.11 -7.15
C GLU A 71 -9.68 3.65 -7.71
N GLN A 72 -9.73 2.45 -8.28
CA GLN A 72 -10.96 1.92 -8.86
C GLN A 72 -11.85 1.34 -7.76
N ASN A 73 -13.00 1.96 -7.51
CA ASN A 73 -14.03 1.43 -6.62
C ASN A 73 -15.03 0.58 -7.43
N SER A 74 -15.01 -0.74 -7.24
CA SER A 74 -15.92 -1.75 -7.81
C SER A 74 -15.82 -2.03 -9.32
N PRO A 75 -16.13 -3.26 -9.78
CA PRO A 75 -15.95 -3.67 -11.16
C PRO A 75 -17.21 -3.34 -11.96
N ASN A 76 -17.07 -2.60 -13.06
CA ASN A 76 -18.01 -2.83 -14.15
C ASN A 76 -17.67 -4.20 -14.72
N LEU A 77 -18.28 -5.26 -14.18
CA LEU A 77 -18.51 -6.50 -14.92
C LEU A 77 -19.71 -6.19 -15.83
N THR A 78 -19.43 -5.75 -17.05
CA THR A 78 -20.34 -5.91 -18.20
C THR A 78 -19.88 -7.10 -19.01
#